data_AF-A0A4U7FDF9-F1
#
_entry.id   AF-A0A4U7FDF9-F1
#
_cell.length_a   1.000
_cell.length_b   1.000
_cell.length_c   1.000
_cell.angle_alpha   90.00
_cell.angle_beta   90.00
_cell.angle_gamma   90.00
#
_symmetry.space_group_name_H-M   'P 1'
#
loop_
_entity.id
_entity.type
_entity.pdbx_description
1 polymer ?
#
loop_
_entity_poly.entity_id
_entity_poly.type
_entity_poly.pdbx_seq_one_letter_code
_entity_poly.pdbx_strand_id
1 'polypeptide(L)'
;MVSADTGLALLVALGAALVIVALASLPSGSRLRRLYGVADGDDAGARVNAAVLVGTGAFLLALAAAIRLALPERLVAAGALGVTALGTVALGWLVRYRDRRELLTTPDVSRERARRLGGAAMWAGALLCLPLAGVLLGASESAIAAATLGVAAVTGGVVALAYR
;
A
#
# COMPACT_ATOMS: atom_id res chain seq x y z
N MET A 1 26.55 2.26 1.13
CA MET A 1 25.82 1.26 0.33
C MET A 1 25.35 0.17 1.29
N VAL A 2 24.03 0.02 1.44
CA VAL A 2 23.47 -1.16 2.13
C VAL A 2 23.85 -2.36 1.26
N SER A 3 24.52 -3.38 1.82
CA SER A 3 24.87 -4.57 1.02
C SER A 3 23.59 -5.18 0.45
N ALA A 4 23.64 -5.77 -0.76
CA ALA A 4 22.47 -6.39 -1.39
C ALA A 4 21.78 -7.40 -0.44
N ASP A 5 22.57 -8.06 0.41
CA ASP A 5 22.10 -8.99 1.44
C ASP A 5 21.28 -8.31 2.53
N THR A 6 21.64 -7.08 2.92
CA THR A 6 20.91 -6.31 3.93
C THR A 6 19.58 -5.78 3.40
N GLY A 7 19.53 -5.31 2.15
CA GLY A 7 18.28 -4.85 1.52
C GLY A 7 17.26 -5.99 1.39
N LEU A 8 17.73 -7.15 0.94
CA LEU A 8 16.92 -8.36 0.85
C LEU A 8 16.44 -8.83 2.24
N ALA A 9 17.33 -8.87 3.22
CA ALA A 9 16.99 -9.25 4.59
C ALA A 9 15.92 -8.32 5.20
N LEU A 10 15.99 -7.02 4.93
CA LEU A 10 14.98 -6.06 5.39
C LEU A 10 13.62 -6.29 4.75
N LEU A 11 13.56 -6.56 3.44
CA LEU A 11 12.30 -6.90 2.76
C LEU A 11 11.68 -8.17 3.33
N VAL A 12 12.48 -9.20 3.57
CA VAL A 12 12.03 -10.46 4.18
C VAL A 12 11.55 -10.23 5.60
N ALA A 13 12.34 -9.56 6.43
CA ALA A 13 12.00 -9.29 7.83
C ALA A 13 10.72 -8.46 7.95
N LEU A 14 10.59 -7.39 7.15
CA LEU A 14 9.40 -6.55 7.15
C LEU A 14 8.18 -7.31 6.62
N GLY A 15 8.34 -8.04 5.51
CA GLY A 15 7.27 -8.85 4.93
C GLY A 15 6.74 -9.90 5.91
N ALA A 16 7.64 -10.65 6.55
CA ALA A 16 7.29 -11.63 7.58
C ALA A 16 6.65 -10.97 8.80
N ALA A 17 7.18 -9.84 9.28
CA ALA A 17 6.62 -9.11 10.41
C ALA A 17 5.17 -8.66 10.14
N LEU A 18 4.88 -8.13 8.96
CA LEU A 18 3.51 -7.73 8.59
C LEU A 18 2.55 -8.92 8.58
N VAL A 19 2.96 -10.08 8.05
CA VAL A 19 2.15 -11.30 8.06
C VAL A 19 1.92 -11.78 9.50
N ILE A 20 2.96 -11.80 10.34
CA ILE A 20 2.86 -12.21 11.74
C ILE A 20 1.90 -11.28 12.51
N VAL A 21 2.06 -9.97 12.35
CA VAL A 21 1.18 -8.97 12.99
C VAL A 21 -0.27 -9.14 12.52
N ALA A 22 -0.49 -9.41 11.24
CA ALA A 22 -1.81 -9.65 10.71
C ALA A 22 -2.47 -10.90 11.30
N LEU A 23 -1.74 -12.01 11.40
CA LEU A 23 -2.25 -13.25 11.99
C LEU A 23 -2.50 -13.08 13.50
N ALA A 24 -1.60 -12.39 14.19
CA ALA A 24 -1.71 -12.14 15.63
C ALA A 24 -2.80 -11.12 16.00
N SER A 25 -3.29 -10.31 15.04
CA SER A 25 -4.41 -9.39 15.25
C SER A 25 -5.79 -10.03 15.00
N LEU A 26 -5.86 -11.20 14.36
CA LEU A 26 -7.13 -11.88 14.08
C LEU A 26 -7.91 -12.37 15.32
N PRO A 27 -7.30 -12.88 16.40
CA PRO A 27 -8.06 -13.30 17.58
C PRO A 27 -8.82 -12.14 18.23
N SER A 28 -10.06 -12.41 18.64
CA SER A 28 -10.87 -11.47 19.43
C SER A 28 -10.16 -11.17 20.77
N GLY A 29 -10.12 -9.90 21.17
CA GLY A 29 -9.42 -9.47 22.39
C GLY A 29 -7.88 -9.44 22.32
N SER A 30 -7.28 -9.60 21.13
CA SER A 30 -5.83 -9.51 20.98
C SER A 30 -5.30 -8.13 21.40
N ARG A 31 -4.12 -8.11 22.04
CA ARG A 31 -3.46 -6.84 22.42
C ARG A 31 -3.14 -5.97 21.20
N LEU A 32 -2.90 -6.59 20.04
CA LEU A 32 -2.63 -5.89 18.79
C LEU A 32 -3.87 -5.16 18.26
N ARG A 33 -5.07 -5.75 18.31
CA ARG A 33 -6.31 -5.03 17.95
C ARG A 33 -6.46 -3.74 18.75
N ARG A 34 -6.26 -3.84 20.07
CA ARG A 34 -6.32 -2.68 20.97
C ARG A 34 -5.23 -1.64 20.66
N LEU A 35 -4.02 -2.07 20.33
CA LEU A 35 -2.93 -1.17 19.96
C LEU A 35 -3.25 -0.36 18.69
N TYR A 36 -3.93 -0.97 17.73
CA TYR A 36 -4.38 -0.32 16.49
C TYR A 36 -5.71 0.42 16.63
N GLY A 37 -6.28 0.52 17.84
CA GLY A 37 -7.56 1.19 18.09
C GLY A 37 -8.77 0.48 17.49
N VAL A 38 -8.65 -0.81 17.13
CA VAL A 38 -9.78 -1.63 16.66
C VAL A 38 -10.57 -2.10 17.87
N ALA A 39 -11.88 -1.79 17.91
CA ALA A 39 -12.76 -2.23 18.99
C ALA A 39 -12.80 -3.77 19.07
N ASP A 40 -12.87 -4.33 20.29
CA ASP A 40 -12.80 -5.78 20.50
C ASP A 40 -13.93 -6.56 19.77
N GLY A 41 -15.07 -5.91 19.51
CA GLY A 41 -16.19 -6.45 18.74
C GLY A 41 -16.18 -6.18 17.24
N ASP A 42 -15.21 -5.43 16.71
CA ASP A 42 -15.12 -5.11 15.27
C ASP A 42 -14.28 -6.16 14.50
N ASP A 43 -14.85 -7.36 14.38
CA ASP A 43 -14.21 -8.45 13.63
C ASP A 43 -14.06 -8.16 12.13
N ALA A 44 -14.95 -7.34 11.57
CA ALA A 44 -14.90 -6.97 10.16
C ALA A 44 -13.69 -6.06 9.90
N GLY A 45 -13.51 -5.01 10.71
CA GLY A 45 -12.35 -4.13 10.66
C GLY A 45 -11.04 -4.88 10.89
N ALA A 46 -11.00 -5.77 11.88
CA ALA A 46 -9.82 -6.60 12.15
C ALA A 46 -9.42 -7.48 10.96
N ARG A 47 -10.38 -8.16 10.31
CA ARG A 47 -10.11 -8.99 9.13
C ARG A 47 -9.65 -8.18 7.93
N VAL A 48 -10.22 -7.01 7.72
CA VAL A 48 -9.85 -6.12 6.62
C VAL A 48 -8.43 -5.61 6.80
N ASN A 49 -8.07 -5.14 7.99
CA ASN A 49 -6.72 -4.68 8.30
C ASN A 49 -5.71 -5.82 8.21
N ALA A 50 -6.06 -7.02 8.71
CA ALA A 50 -5.24 -8.21 8.54
C ALA A 50 -5.03 -8.55 7.05
N ALA A 51 -6.06 -8.45 6.21
CA ALA A 51 -5.94 -8.70 4.77
C ALA A 51 -4.99 -7.71 4.09
N VAL A 52 -5.06 -6.42 4.44
CA VAL A 52 -4.12 -5.39 3.93
C VAL A 52 -2.69 -5.68 4.37
N LEU A 53 -2.48 -6.01 5.64
CA LEU A 53 -1.15 -6.35 6.18
C LEU A 53 -0.57 -7.62 5.56
N VAL A 54 -1.37 -8.70 5.44
CA VAL A 54 -0.95 -9.93 4.76
C VAL A 54 -0.63 -9.65 3.29
N GLY A 55 -1.49 -8.91 2.58
CA GLY A 55 -1.27 -8.58 1.17
C GLY A 55 0.02 -7.79 0.97
N THR A 56 0.27 -6.81 1.83
CA THR A 56 1.51 -6.01 1.80
C THR A 56 2.73 -6.85 2.16
N GLY A 57 2.63 -7.70 3.19
CA GLY A 57 3.71 -8.60 3.59
C GLY A 57 4.06 -9.62 2.50
N ALA A 58 3.04 -10.24 1.88
CA ALA A 58 3.22 -11.15 0.76
C ALA A 58 3.86 -10.45 -0.45
N PHE A 59 3.46 -9.22 -0.75
CA PHE A 59 4.09 -8.42 -1.80
C PHE A 59 5.58 -8.16 -1.53
N LEU A 60 5.96 -7.80 -0.30
CA LEU A 60 7.37 -7.60 0.06
C LEU A 60 8.18 -8.89 -0.04
N LEU A 61 7.62 -10.02 0.37
CA LEU A 61 8.25 -11.34 0.23
C LEU A 61 8.40 -11.74 -1.25
N ALA A 62 7.40 -11.49 -2.08
CA ALA A 62 7.47 -11.71 -3.52
C ALA A 62 8.54 -10.81 -4.18
N LEU A 63 8.66 -9.56 -3.74
CA LEU A 63 9.70 -8.65 -4.20
C LEU A 63 11.10 -9.16 -3.80
N ALA A 64 11.28 -9.61 -2.56
CA ALA A 64 12.53 -10.21 -2.11
C ALA A 64 12.87 -11.47 -2.92
N ALA A 65 11.89 -12.33 -3.20
CA ALA A 65 12.08 -13.52 -4.02
C ALA A 65 12.48 -13.16 -5.46
N ALA A 66 11.82 -12.17 -6.08
CA ALA A 66 12.15 -11.68 -7.41
C ALA A 66 13.61 -11.17 -7.50
N ILE A 67 14.07 -10.43 -6.49
CA ILE A 67 15.46 -9.96 -6.38
C ILE A 67 16.40 -11.16 -6.21
N ARG A 68 16.08 -12.12 -5.33
CA ARG A 68 16.89 -13.31 -5.08
C ARG A 68 17.03 -14.21 -6.31
N LEU A 69 16.01 -14.25 -7.15
CA LEU A 69 15.97 -14.98 -8.42
C LEU A 69 16.59 -14.20 -9.59
N ALA A 70 17.12 -13.00 -9.34
CA ALA A 70 17.73 -12.13 -10.35
C ALA A 70 16.81 -11.89 -11.55
N LEU A 71 15.51 -11.68 -11.30
CA LEU A 71 14.57 -11.32 -12.36
C LEU A 71 14.96 -9.97 -12.98
N PRO A 72 14.63 -9.72 -14.26
CA PRO A 72 14.96 -8.46 -14.92
C PRO A 72 14.43 -7.27 -14.13
N GLU A 73 15.29 -6.29 -13.82
CA GLU A 73 14.93 -5.14 -12.98
C GLU A 73 13.69 -4.40 -13.49
N ARG A 74 13.58 -4.29 -14.82
CA ARG A 74 12.42 -3.69 -15.50
C ARG A 74 11.12 -4.44 -15.25
N LEU A 75 11.18 -5.78 -15.21
CA LEU A 75 10.02 -6.62 -14.88
C LEU A 75 9.62 -6.40 -13.42
N VAL A 76 10.59 -6.38 -12.52
CA VAL A 76 10.37 -6.16 -11.08
C VAL A 76 9.78 -4.78 -10.83
N ALA A 77 10.33 -3.73 -11.44
CA ALA A 77 9.83 -2.37 -11.33
C ALA A 77 8.42 -2.22 -11.90
N ALA A 78 8.14 -2.78 -13.09
CA ALA A 78 6.83 -2.75 -13.69
C ALA A 78 5.79 -3.50 -12.85
N GLY A 79 6.15 -4.69 -12.34
CA GLY A 79 5.29 -5.47 -11.44
C GLY A 79 5.00 -4.74 -10.14
N ALA A 80 6.02 -4.16 -9.50
CA ALA A 80 5.86 -3.42 -8.26
C ALA A 80 4.95 -2.19 -8.43
N LEU A 81 5.19 -1.38 -9.47
CA LEU A 81 4.35 -0.21 -9.77
C LEU A 81 2.94 -0.62 -10.16
N GLY A 82 2.77 -1.66 -10.98
CA GLY A 82 1.45 -2.15 -11.41
C GLY A 82 0.60 -2.68 -10.26
N VAL A 83 1.18 -3.52 -9.39
CA VAL A 83 0.48 -4.03 -8.19
C VAL A 83 0.13 -2.89 -7.24
N THR A 84 1.05 -1.94 -7.03
CA THR A 84 0.80 -0.78 -6.17
C THR A 84 -0.31 0.11 -6.73
N ALA A 85 -0.28 0.40 -8.04
CA ALA A 85 -1.30 1.20 -8.72
C ALA A 85 -2.68 0.55 -8.57
N LEU A 86 -2.78 -0.73 -8.94
CA LEU A 86 -4.04 -1.49 -8.87
C LEU A 86 -4.55 -1.61 -7.43
N GLY A 87 -3.68 -1.94 -6.48
CA GLY A 87 -4.02 -2.05 -5.06
C GLY A 87 -4.54 -0.73 -4.50
N THR A 88 -3.88 0.38 -4.81
CA THR A 88 -4.29 1.72 -4.36
C THR A 88 -5.66 2.11 -4.94
N VAL A 89 -5.92 1.81 -6.23
CA VAL A 89 -7.24 2.02 -6.84
C VAL A 89 -8.30 1.15 -6.17
N ALA A 90 -8.02 -0.14 -5.96
CA ALA A 90 -8.97 -1.07 -5.36
C ALA A 90 -9.34 -0.67 -3.92
N LEU A 91 -8.34 -0.31 -3.09
CA LEU A 91 -8.57 0.17 -1.73
C LEU A 91 -9.35 1.49 -1.72
N GLY A 92 -8.97 2.44 -2.57
CA GLY A 92 -9.70 3.70 -2.71
C GLY A 92 -11.16 3.50 -3.15
N TRP A 93 -11.39 2.56 -4.07
CA TRP A 93 -12.74 2.19 -4.52
C TRP A 93 -13.58 1.57 -3.39
N LEU A 94 -12.99 0.69 -2.58
CA LEU A 94 -13.66 0.10 -1.42
C LEU A 94 -14.07 1.18 -0.40
N VAL A 95 -13.18 2.13 -0.11
CA VAL A 95 -13.50 3.25 0.79
C VAL A 95 -14.60 4.13 0.18
N ARG A 96 -14.47 4.50 -1.10
CA ARG A 96 -15.37 5.47 -1.75
C ARG A 96 -16.76 4.93 -2.05
N TYR A 97 -16.85 3.69 -2.54
CA TYR A 97 -18.10 3.13 -3.06
C TYR A 97 -18.69 2.01 -2.20
N ARG A 98 -17.89 1.38 -1.34
CA ARG A 98 -18.35 0.32 -0.42
C ARG A 98 -18.38 0.74 1.05
N ASP A 99 -18.16 2.03 1.33
CA ASP A 99 -18.17 2.61 2.68
C ASP A 99 -17.22 1.90 3.67
N ARG A 100 -16.12 1.31 3.15
CA ARG A 100 -15.13 0.57 3.95
C ARG A 100 -14.18 1.52 4.68
N ARG A 101 -14.75 2.35 5.56
CA ARG A 101 -14.04 3.40 6.32
C ARG A 101 -12.97 2.86 7.25
N GLU A 102 -13.13 1.62 7.69
CA GLU A 102 -12.16 0.86 8.49
C GLU A 102 -10.78 0.71 7.82
N LEU A 103 -10.69 0.91 6.50
CA LEU A 103 -9.42 0.90 5.75
C LEU A 103 -8.60 2.18 5.94
N LEU A 104 -9.20 3.26 6.46
CA LEU A 104 -8.50 4.51 6.66
C LEU A 104 -7.83 4.51 8.03
N THR A 105 -6.59 5.00 8.09
CA THR A 105 -5.87 5.21 9.35
C THR A 105 -6.39 6.42 10.14
N THR A 106 -7.36 7.16 9.58
CA THR A 106 -7.99 8.32 10.21
C THR A 106 -9.13 7.86 11.12
N PRO A 107 -9.09 8.14 12.43
CA PRO A 107 -10.19 7.81 13.34
C PRO A 107 -11.44 8.66 13.04
N ASP A 108 -12.62 8.09 13.29
CA ASP A 108 -13.94 8.76 13.28
C ASP A 108 -14.24 9.61 12.04
N VAL A 109 -13.84 9.11 10.87
CA VAL A 109 -14.01 9.84 9.62
C VAL A 109 -15.49 9.87 9.17
N SER A 110 -15.99 11.05 8.80
CA SER A 110 -17.33 11.19 8.23
C SER A 110 -17.43 10.48 6.88
N ARG A 111 -18.63 10.01 6.51
CA ARG A 111 -18.87 9.35 5.21
C ARG A 111 -18.42 10.20 4.02
N GLU A 112 -18.66 11.51 4.09
CA GLU A 112 -18.25 12.43 3.03
C GLU A 112 -16.72 12.52 2.91
N ARG A 113 -16.02 12.69 4.05
CA ARG A 113 -14.55 12.72 4.06
C ARG A 113 -13.96 11.38 3.60
N ALA A 114 -14.55 10.26 4.00
CA ALA A 114 -14.15 8.93 3.51
C ALA A 114 -14.24 8.83 1.99
N ARG A 115 -15.35 9.28 1.39
CA ARG A 115 -15.52 9.26 -0.08
C ARG A 115 -14.47 10.11 -0.80
N ARG A 116 -14.11 11.26 -0.22
CA ARG A 116 -13.05 12.13 -0.74
C ARG A 116 -11.68 11.45 -0.65
N LEU A 117 -11.34 10.88 0.50
CA LEU A 117 -10.08 10.15 0.71
C LEU A 117 -9.98 8.90 -0.17
N GLY A 118 -11.07 8.15 -0.33
CA GLY A 118 -11.12 7.02 -1.26
C GLY A 118 -10.93 7.48 -2.71
N GLY A 119 -11.51 8.62 -3.10
CA GLY A 119 -11.26 9.23 -4.41
C GLY A 119 -9.82 9.70 -4.59
N ALA A 120 -9.22 10.27 -3.56
CA ALA A 120 -7.81 10.66 -3.55
C ALA A 120 -6.89 9.45 -3.73
N ALA A 121 -7.17 8.34 -3.04
CA ALA A 121 -6.43 7.09 -3.21
C ALA A 121 -6.57 6.52 -4.63
N MET A 122 -7.79 6.51 -5.19
CA MET A 122 -7.98 6.10 -6.59
C MET A 122 -7.16 6.96 -7.57
N TRP A 123 -7.14 8.28 -7.36
CA TRP A 123 -6.31 9.18 -8.16
C TRP A 123 -4.81 8.92 -8.00
N ALA A 124 -4.35 8.68 -6.77
CA ALA A 124 -2.95 8.30 -6.52
C ALA A 124 -2.56 7.02 -7.27
N GLY A 125 -3.43 6.00 -7.22
CA GLY A 125 -3.24 4.76 -7.98
C GLY A 125 -3.19 4.99 -9.49
N ALA A 126 -4.07 5.83 -10.03
CA ALA A 126 -4.06 6.18 -11.44
C ALA A 126 -2.81 6.97 -11.85
N LEU A 127 -2.32 7.88 -11.00
CA LEU A 127 -1.12 8.66 -11.24
C LEU A 127 0.15 7.80 -11.29
N LEU A 128 0.19 6.67 -10.56
CA LEU A 128 1.28 5.70 -10.64
C LEU A 128 1.41 5.05 -12.04
N CYS A 129 0.40 5.15 -12.91
CA CYS A 129 0.52 4.72 -14.30
C CYS A 129 1.57 5.54 -15.09
N LEU A 130 1.90 6.77 -14.67
CA LEU A 130 2.91 7.60 -15.32
C LEU A 130 4.33 7.02 -15.17
N PRO A 131 4.88 6.80 -13.95
CA PRO A 131 6.17 6.15 -13.81
C PRO A 131 6.15 4.72 -14.34
N LEU A 132 5.03 3.99 -14.24
CA LEU A 132 4.88 2.66 -14.84
C LEU A 132 5.05 2.70 -16.37
N ALA A 133 4.40 3.63 -17.06
CA ALA A 133 4.58 3.82 -18.49
C ALA A 133 6.05 4.17 -18.82
N GLY A 134 6.70 5.02 -18.01
CA GLY A 134 8.13 5.30 -18.12
C GLY A 134 8.98 4.03 -18.08
N VAL A 135 8.75 3.14 -17.11
CA VAL A 135 9.43 1.84 -17.02
C VAL A 135 9.16 0.98 -18.25
N LEU A 136 7.90 0.84 -18.67
CA LEU A 136 7.48 0.01 -19.81
C LEU A 136 7.94 0.54 -21.17
N LEU A 137 8.23 1.84 -21.29
CA LEU A 137 8.74 2.47 -22.50
C LEU A 137 10.26 2.66 -22.46
N GLY A 138 10.91 2.40 -21.33
CA GLY A 138 12.38 2.43 -21.23
C GLY A 138 12.90 3.86 -21.06
N ALA A 139 12.15 4.70 -20.35
CA ALA A 139 12.59 6.02 -19.95
C ALA A 139 13.82 5.95 -19.04
N SER A 140 14.57 7.05 -18.97
CA SER A 140 15.71 7.15 -18.06
C SER A 140 15.28 7.06 -16.60
N GLU A 141 16.19 6.60 -15.74
CA GLU A 141 15.98 6.55 -14.28
C GLU A 141 15.60 7.93 -13.72
N SER A 142 16.25 9.00 -14.20
CA SER A 142 15.97 10.38 -13.79
C SER A 142 14.54 10.82 -14.16
N ALA A 143 14.04 10.41 -15.33
CA ALA A 143 12.68 10.72 -15.76
C ALA A 143 11.65 9.95 -14.93
N ILE A 144 11.91 8.67 -14.63
CA ILE A 144 11.05 7.85 -13.78
C ILE A 144 11.03 8.43 -12.36
N ALA A 145 12.19 8.77 -11.79
CA ALA A 145 12.29 9.38 -10.46
C ALA A 145 11.56 10.72 -10.38
N ALA A 146 11.73 11.61 -11.38
CA ALA A 146 11.02 12.87 -11.45
C ALA A 146 9.49 12.67 -11.53
N ALA A 147 9.03 11.69 -12.34
CA ALA A 147 7.62 11.34 -12.42
C ALA A 147 7.10 10.82 -11.07
N THR A 148 7.82 9.92 -10.40
CA THR A 148 7.44 9.39 -9.08
C THR A 148 7.35 10.50 -8.03
N LEU A 149 8.31 11.42 -7.99
CA LEU A 149 8.28 12.57 -7.09
C LEU A 149 7.10 13.50 -7.39
N GLY A 150 6.83 13.77 -8.68
CA GLY A 150 5.66 14.54 -9.10
C GLY A 150 4.35 13.89 -8.67
N VAL A 151 4.22 12.57 -8.85
CA VAL A 151 3.06 11.79 -8.38
C VAL A 151 2.89 11.90 -6.87
N ALA A 152 3.98 11.79 -6.10
CA ALA A 152 3.94 11.92 -4.65
C ALA A 152 3.48 13.32 -4.22
N ALA A 153 3.99 14.38 -4.85
CA ALA A 153 3.60 15.76 -4.54
C ALA A 153 2.12 16.02 -4.85
N VAL A 154 1.65 15.61 -6.03
CA VAL A 154 0.24 15.75 -6.43
C VAL A 154 -0.67 14.94 -5.50
N THR A 155 -0.29 13.70 -5.19
CA THR A 155 -1.03 12.84 -4.26
C THR A 155 -1.15 13.48 -2.89
N GLY A 156 -0.07 14.05 -2.36
CA GLY A 156 -0.08 14.78 -1.09
C GLY A 156 -1.06 15.96 -1.12
N GLY A 157 -1.07 16.72 -2.22
CA GLY A 157 -2.04 17.81 -2.43
C GLY A 157 -3.50 17.33 -2.46
N VAL A 158 -3.79 16.27 -3.23
CA VAL A 158 -5.16 15.72 -3.33
C VAL A 158 -5.64 15.14 -1.99
N VAL A 159 -4.76 14.45 -1.26
CA VAL A 159 -5.08 13.96 0.09
C VAL A 159 -5.32 15.12 1.05
N ALA A 160 -4.47 16.16 1.05
CA ALA A 160 -4.67 17.34 1.89
C ALA A 160 -5.99 18.06 1.59
N LEU A 161 -6.38 18.14 0.31
CA LEU A 161 -7.68 18.69 -0.10
C LEU A 161 -8.84 17.80 0.37
N ALA A 162 -8.69 16.48 0.35
CA ALA A 162 -9.73 15.56 0.82
C ALA A 162 -10.01 15.68 2.33
N TYR A 163 -9.07 16.20 3.12
CA TYR A 163 -9.27 16.49 4.55
C TYR A 163 -10.07 17.78 4.81
N ARG A 164 -10.11 18.70 3.84
CA ARG A 164 -10.88 19.95 3.91
C ARG A 164 -12.34 19.69 3.54
#